data_AF-A0A9D1U1J6-F1
#
_entry.id   AF-A0A9D1U1J6-F1
#
_cell.length_a   1.000
_cell.length_b   1.000
_cell.length_c   1.000
_cell.angle_alpha   90.00
_cell.angle_beta   90.00
_cell.angle_gamma   90.00
#
_symmetry.space_group_name_H-M   'P 1'
#
loop_
_entity.id
_entity.type
_entity.pdbx_description
1 polymer ?
#
loop_
_entity_poly.entity_id
_entity_poly.type
_entity_poly.pdbx_seq_one_letter_code
_entity_poly.pdbx_strand_id
1 'polypeptide(L)'
;MTVTFDTIRHNEEIRALLEAGDEALGVIGFTDHGYGHAGLVSKVAGDILQTLGYDERTCELGRIAGFIHDIGNAVNRSNHAMTGALLAYEILLRAGMSPREATTITTAIGNHDEGTAAAVTPLSAALILADKSDVRRSRVRASRVRSRFDIHDRVNFAAESSRLLVDRDRSIVTLSIRIDTEICAVMDYFEIFLQRMTLCRSAAAFLGLNFELVINETRML
;
A
#
# COMPACT_ATOMS: atom_id res chain seq x y z
N MET A 1 -16.10 -5.06 -22.85
CA MET A 1 -14.63 -4.94 -22.78
C MET A 1 -14.20 -5.27 -21.36
N THR A 2 -13.08 -5.96 -21.19
CA THR A 2 -12.54 -6.27 -19.85
C THR A 2 -11.93 -5.01 -19.26
N VAL A 3 -12.30 -4.66 -18.03
CA VAL A 3 -11.75 -3.48 -17.33
C VAL A 3 -10.29 -3.74 -16.92
N THR A 4 -9.39 -2.85 -17.33
CA THR A 4 -7.94 -2.93 -17.06
C THR A 4 -7.49 -1.85 -16.08
N PHE A 5 -6.34 -2.03 -15.47
CA PHE A 5 -5.62 -1.03 -14.69
C PHE A 5 -5.45 0.28 -15.48
N ASP A 6 -5.10 0.20 -16.76
CA ASP A 6 -4.97 1.39 -17.60
C ASP A 6 -6.28 2.18 -17.71
N THR A 7 -7.41 1.48 -17.85
CA THR A 7 -8.74 2.11 -17.87
C THR A 7 -9.05 2.79 -16.52
N ILE A 8 -8.75 2.12 -15.41
CA ILE A 8 -8.98 2.63 -14.05
C ILE A 8 -8.06 3.81 -13.73
N ARG A 9 -6.79 3.75 -14.15
CA ARG A 9 -5.79 4.81 -13.94
C ARG A 9 -6.18 6.12 -14.61
N HIS A 10 -6.88 6.06 -15.75
CA HIS A 10 -7.34 7.22 -16.51
C HIS A 10 -8.81 7.59 -16.21
N ASN A 11 -9.46 6.94 -15.24
CA ASN A 11 -10.83 7.26 -14.87
C ASN A 11 -10.89 8.59 -14.09
N GLU A 12 -11.72 9.53 -14.55
CA GLU A 12 -11.81 10.87 -13.97
C GLU A 12 -12.38 10.89 -12.54
N GLU A 13 -13.32 9.99 -12.21
CA GLU A 13 -13.88 9.90 -10.85
C GLU A 13 -12.81 9.43 -9.86
N ILE A 14 -12.03 8.41 -10.23
CA ILE A 14 -10.92 7.88 -9.41
C ILE A 14 -9.85 8.94 -9.21
N ARG A 15 -9.51 9.69 -10.26
CA ARG A 15 -8.56 10.82 -10.17
C ARG A 15 -9.02 11.84 -9.15
N ALA A 16 -10.28 12.30 -9.25
CA ALA A 16 -10.80 13.32 -8.36
C ALA A 16 -10.80 12.86 -6.89
N LEU A 17 -11.11 11.58 -6.63
CA LEU A 17 -11.06 11.01 -5.28
C LEU A 17 -9.63 10.92 -4.74
N LEU A 18 -8.66 10.47 -5.54
CA LEU A 18 -7.25 10.43 -5.12
C LEU A 18 -6.72 11.83 -4.80
N GLU A 19 -7.01 12.82 -5.65
CA GLU A 19 -6.59 14.21 -5.44
C GLU A 19 -7.21 14.80 -4.17
N ALA A 20 -8.54 14.69 -4.01
CA ALA A 20 -9.22 15.18 -2.81
C ALA A 20 -8.76 14.49 -1.53
N GLY A 21 -8.52 13.17 -1.57
CA GLY A 21 -8.01 12.41 -0.44
C GLY A 21 -6.60 12.84 -0.06
N ASP A 22 -5.71 13.01 -1.04
CA ASP A 22 -4.35 13.46 -0.78
C ASP A 22 -4.32 14.89 -0.20
N GLU A 23 -5.12 15.81 -0.74
CA GLU A 23 -5.26 17.17 -0.21
C GLU A 23 -5.75 17.16 1.24
N ALA A 24 -6.82 16.42 1.53
CA ALA A 24 -7.39 16.31 2.87
C ALA A 24 -6.35 15.77 3.87
N LEU A 25 -5.63 14.71 3.52
CA LEU A 25 -4.57 14.12 4.33
C LEU A 25 -3.43 15.10 4.57
N GLY A 26 -3.06 15.91 3.57
CA GLY A 26 -2.06 16.96 3.72
C GLY A 26 -2.46 18.02 4.74
N VAL A 27 -3.73 18.42 4.79
CA VAL A 27 -4.23 19.39 5.78
C VAL A 27 -4.14 18.85 7.20
N ILE A 28 -4.42 17.56 7.42
CA ILE A 28 -4.38 16.93 8.74
C ILE A 28 -3.00 16.33 9.09
N GLY A 29 -1.98 16.57 8.27
CA GLY A 29 -0.59 16.25 8.55
C GLY A 29 -0.11 14.87 8.09
N PHE A 30 -0.90 14.09 7.36
CA PHE A 30 -0.41 12.81 6.85
C PHE A 30 0.53 12.99 5.65
N THR A 31 1.37 11.98 5.42
CA THR A 31 2.25 11.90 4.25
C THR A 31 1.46 11.89 2.93
N ASP A 32 2.15 12.02 1.80
CA ASP A 32 1.60 11.82 0.45
C ASP A 32 0.92 10.44 0.33
N HIS A 33 -0.33 10.46 -0.13
CA HIS A 33 -1.12 9.29 -0.55
C HIS A 33 -1.69 9.52 -1.97
N GLY A 34 -1.09 10.43 -2.73
CA GLY A 34 -1.47 10.74 -4.10
C GLY A 34 -0.97 9.70 -5.11
N TYR A 35 -0.89 10.11 -6.38
CA TYR A 35 -0.53 9.24 -7.51
C TYR A 35 0.79 8.49 -7.35
N GLY A 36 1.79 9.09 -6.69
CA GLY A 36 3.06 8.44 -6.46
C GLY A 36 2.91 7.22 -5.56
N HIS A 37 2.12 7.34 -4.48
CA HIS A 37 1.81 6.22 -3.57
C HIS A 37 0.94 5.17 -4.25
N ALA A 38 -0.22 5.58 -4.77
CA ALA A 38 -1.15 4.70 -5.49
C ALA A 38 -0.45 3.92 -6.63
N GLY A 39 0.39 4.59 -7.41
CA GLY A 39 1.15 3.99 -8.50
C GLY A 39 2.17 2.96 -8.04
N LEU A 40 2.89 3.21 -6.93
CA LEU A 40 3.82 2.23 -6.39
C LEU A 40 3.09 1.01 -5.82
N VAL A 41 2.06 1.22 -5.00
CA VAL A 41 1.30 0.12 -4.38
C VAL A 41 0.65 -0.75 -5.45
N SER A 42 0.07 -0.13 -6.49
CA SER A 42 -0.42 -0.82 -7.68
C SER A 42 0.63 -1.73 -8.33
N LYS A 43 1.81 -1.16 -8.63
CA LYS A 43 2.91 -1.92 -9.24
C LYS A 43 3.36 -3.08 -8.35
N VAL A 44 3.66 -2.81 -7.09
CA VAL A 44 4.20 -3.81 -6.14
C VAL A 44 3.19 -4.93 -5.90
N ALA A 45 1.90 -4.63 -5.73
CA ALA A 45 0.87 -5.65 -5.55
C ALA A 45 0.78 -6.59 -6.77
N GLY A 46 0.81 -6.03 -7.98
CA GLY A 46 0.88 -6.82 -9.23
C GLY A 46 2.15 -7.65 -9.34
N ASP A 47 3.31 -7.07 -9.02
CA ASP A 47 4.62 -7.74 -9.10
C ASP A 47 4.73 -8.90 -8.09
N ILE A 48 4.19 -8.76 -6.87
CA ILE A 48 4.13 -9.85 -5.88
C ILE A 48 3.36 -11.04 -6.45
N LEU A 49 2.13 -10.79 -6.93
CA LEU A 49 1.27 -11.84 -7.50
C LEU A 49 1.92 -12.50 -8.72
N GLN A 50 2.52 -11.71 -9.60
CA GLN A 50 3.20 -12.21 -10.78
C GLN A 50 4.40 -13.09 -10.42
N THR A 51 5.23 -12.65 -9.47
CA THR A 51 6.41 -13.40 -9.01
C THR A 51 6.02 -14.74 -8.40
N LEU A 52 4.88 -14.80 -7.69
CA LEU A 52 4.34 -16.03 -7.12
C LEU A 52 3.64 -16.94 -8.14
N GLY A 53 3.49 -16.50 -9.39
CA GLY A 53 2.94 -17.29 -10.48
C GLY A 53 1.41 -17.31 -10.56
N TYR A 54 0.74 -16.29 -10.02
CA TYR A 54 -0.69 -16.10 -10.25
C TYR A 54 -0.95 -15.72 -11.71
N ASP A 55 -2.17 -15.99 -12.19
CA ASP A 55 -2.57 -15.68 -13.56
C ASP A 55 -2.59 -14.16 -13.84
N GLU A 56 -2.51 -13.79 -15.13
CA GLU A 56 -2.46 -12.40 -15.56
C GLU A 56 -3.65 -11.59 -15.07
N ARG A 57 -4.86 -12.20 -15.00
CA ARG A 57 -6.04 -11.47 -14.55
C ARG A 57 -5.98 -11.18 -13.07
N THR A 58 -5.54 -12.12 -12.24
CA THR A 58 -5.31 -11.89 -10.81
C THR A 58 -4.27 -10.78 -10.58
N CYS A 59 -3.17 -10.77 -11.35
CA CYS A 59 -2.18 -9.70 -11.28
C CYS A 59 -2.76 -8.33 -11.66
N GLU A 60 -3.63 -8.29 -12.67
CA GLU A 60 -4.33 -7.08 -13.12
C GLU A 60 -5.27 -6.53 -12.04
N LEU A 61 -6.05 -7.41 -11.38
CA LEU A 61 -6.88 -7.02 -10.24
C LEU A 61 -6.02 -6.52 -9.07
N GLY A 62 -4.81 -7.09 -8.88
CA GLY A 62 -3.74 -6.58 -8.00
C GLY A 62 -3.41 -5.13 -8.23
N ARG A 63 -3.10 -4.79 -9.48
CA ARG A 63 -2.76 -3.42 -9.87
C ARG A 63 -3.93 -2.48 -9.68
N ILE A 64 -5.14 -2.89 -10.00
CA ILE A 64 -6.36 -2.08 -9.80
C ILE A 64 -6.58 -1.82 -8.30
N ALA A 65 -6.58 -2.88 -7.48
CA ALA A 65 -6.79 -2.76 -6.04
C ALA A 65 -5.72 -1.86 -5.40
N GLY A 66 -4.44 -2.05 -5.73
CA GLY A 66 -3.36 -1.22 -5.21
C GLY A 66 -3.46 0.25 -5.63
N PHE A 67 -3.98 0.54 -6.83
CA PHE A 67 -4.11 1.93 -7.29
C PHE A 67 -5.24 2.68 -6.58
N ILE A 68 -6.33 1.99 -6.22
CA ILE A 68 -7.54 2.63 -5.72
C ILE A 68 -7.82 2.36 -4.24
N HIS A 69 -6.92 1.66 -3.53
CA HIS A 69 -7.17 1.24 -2.14
C HIS A 69 -7.48 2.40 -1.19
N ASP A 70 -6.89 3.56 -1.46
CA ASP A 70 -6.94 4.74 -0.60
C ASP A 70 -7.94 5.82 -1.02
N ILE A 71 -8.77 5.58 -2.05
CA ILE A 71 -9.76 6.58 -2.52
C ILE A 71 -10.77 6.99 -1.44
N GLY A 72 -10.96 6.15 -0.42
CA GLY A 72 -11.83 6.46 0.72
C GLY A 72 -11.33 7.63 1.57
N ASN A 73 -10.05 8.00 1.49
CA ASN A 73 -9.51 9.16 2.19
C ASN A 73 -10.13 10.48 1.71
N ALA A 74 -10.73 10.51 0.50
CA ALA A 74 -11.53 11.64 0.02
C ALA A 74 -12.74 11.93 0.91
N VAL A 75 -13.25 10.91 1.62
CA VAL A 75 -14.36 11.02 2.56
C VAL A 75 -13.81 11.30 3.97
N ASN A 76 -12.91 10.44 4.45
CA ASN A 76 -12.25 10.59 5.74
C ASN A 76 -11.08 9.61 5.86
N ARG A 77 -10.05 9.96 6.65
CA ARG A 77 -8.99 9.02 7.04
C ARG A 77 -9.53 7.85 7.87
N SER A 78 -10.47 8.14 8.77
CA SER A 78 -11.13 7.14 9.61
C SER A 78 -12.00 6.23 8.75
N ASN A 79 -11.75 4.92 8.82
CA ASN A 79 -12.45 3.90 8.05
C ASN A 79 -12.36 4.08 6.52
N HIS A 80 -11.29 4.70 6.00
CA HIS A 80 -11.08 4.91 4.56
C HIS A 80 -11.12 3.60 3.77
N ALA A 81 -10.68 2.48 4.36
CA ALA A 81 -10.79 1.16 3.73
C ALA A 81 -12.26 0.79 3.43
N MET A 82 -13.20 1.10 4.33
CA MET A 82 -14.61 0.76 4.16
C MET A 82 -15.31 1.71 3.19
N THR A 83 -15.09 3.02 3.32
CA THR A 83 -15.65 3.99 2.37
C THR A 83 -15.06 3.80 0.98
N GLY A 84 -13.75 3.55 0.88
CA GLY A 84 -13.06 3.26 -0.36
C GLY A 84 -13.55 1.99 -1.04
N ALA A 85 -13.81 0.92 -0.29
CA ALA A 85 -14.40 -0.30 -0.83
C ALA A 85 -15.80 -0.08 -1.43
N LEU A 86 -16.64 0.74 -0.80
CA LEU A 86 -17.98 1.06 -1.32
C LEU A 86 -17.90 1.91 -2.59
N LEU A 87 -17.07 2.97 -2.59
CA LEU A 87 -16.84 3.83 -3.76
C LEU A 87 -16.27 3.03 -4.93
N ALA A 88 -15.26 2.20 -4.67
CA ALA A 88 -14.64 1.35 -5.68
C ALA A 88 -15.65 0.37 -6.28
N TYR A 89 -16.49 -0.28 -5.47
CA TYR A 89 -17.49 -1.21 -5.98
C TYR A 89 -18.39 -0.56 -7.05
N GLU A 90 -18.92 0.62 -6.74
CA GLU A 90 -19.82 1.34 -7.63
C GLU A 90 -19.14 1.79 -8.92
N ILE A 91 -17.93 2.39 -8.80
CA ILE A 91 -17.15 2.88 -9.93
C ILE A 91 -16.74 1.71 -10.85
N LEU A 92 -16.30 0.59 -10.29
CA LEU A 92 -15.89 -0.59 -11.05
C LEU A 92 -17.06 -1.19 -11.84
N LEU A 93 -18.25 -1.28 -11.22
CA LEU A 93 -19.45 -1.75 -11.92
C LEU A 93 -19.87 -0.81 -13.05
N ARG A 94 -19.83 0.52 -12.83
CA ARG A 94 -20.08 1.52 -13.88
C ARG A 94 -19.09 1.42 -15.03
N ALA A 95 -17.83 1.09 -14.74
CA ALA A 95 -16.80 0.84 -15.76
C ALA A 95 -17.01 -0.48 -16.53
N GLY A 96 -18.02 -1.29 -16.18
CA GLY A 96 -18.33 -2.56 -16.83
C GLY A 96 -17.59 -3.76 -16.27
N MET A 97 -16.96 -3.64 -15.09
CA MET A 97 -16.36 -4.78 -14.40
C MET A 97 -17.44 -5.72 -13.88
N SER A 98 -17.19 -7.03 -13.92
CA SER A 98 -18.14 -8.00 -13.38
C SER A 98 -18.27 -7.85 -11.85
N PRO A 99 -19.46 -8.13 -11.26
CA PRO A 99 -19.63 -8.11 -9.81
C PRO A 99 -18.61 -8.97 -9.06
N ARG A 100 -18.23 -10.13 -9.61
CA ARG A 100 -17.25 -11.03 -9.00
C ARG A 100 -15.87 -10.38 -8.85
N GLU A 101 -15.38 -9.73 -9.90
CA GLU A 101 -14.08 -9.07 -9.89
C GLU A 101 -14.11 -7.81 -9.02
N ALA A 102 -15.19 -7.03 -9.12
CA ALA A 102 -15.39 -5.87 -8.26
C ALA A 102 -15.39 -6.26 -6.78
N THR A 103 -16.11 -7.32 -6.40
CA THR A 103 -16.10 -7.87 -5.04
C THR A 103 -14.71 -8.35 -4.61
N THR A 104 -13.93 -8.93 -5.54
CA THR A 104 -12.57 -9.39 -5.23
C THR A 104 -11.67 -8.21 -4.87
N ILE A 105 -11.72 -7.12 -5.65
CA ILE A 105 -10.98 -5.88 -5.36
C ILE A 105 -11.46 -5.25 -4.05
N THR A 106 -12.77 -5.11 -3.85
CA THR A 106 -13.29 -4.42 -2.66
C THR A 106 -13.09 -5.21 -1.38
N THR A 107 -13.04 -6.55 -1.46
CA THR A 107 -12.62 -7.41 -0.35
C THR A 107 -11.16 -7.12 0.03
N ALA A 108 -10.27 -6.95 -0.95
CA ALA A 108 -8.90 -6.57 -0.66
C ALA A 108 -8.81 -5.18 -0.03
N ILE A 109 -9.52 -4.20 -0.57
CA ILE A 109 -9.54 -2.82 -0.05
C ILE A 109 -10.12 -2.78 1.37
N GLY A 110 -11.23 -3.46 1.65
CA GLY A 110 -11.84 -3.44 2.99
C GLY A 110 -10.96 -4.06 4.09
N ASN A 111 -9.96 -4.86 3.73
CA ASN A 111 -9.10 -5.59 4.67
C ASN A 111 -7.64 -5.12 4.67
N HIS A 112 -7.30 -3.98 4.08
CA HIS A 112 -5.90 -3.54 3.99
C HIS A 112 -5.45 -2.61 5.15
N ASP A 113 -6.37 -1.90 5.81
CA ASP A 113 -6.02 -0.87 6.78
C ASP A 113 -5.86 -1.39 8.22
N GLU A 114 -4.93 -0.78 8.96
CA GLU A 114 -4.32 -1.31 10.18
C GLU A 114 -5.29 -1.71 11.31
N GLY A 115 -6.43 -1.03 11.43
CA GLY A 115 -7.42 -1.30 12.48
C GLY A 115 -8.22 -2.58 12.27
N THR A 116 -8.40 -3.00 11.01
CA THR A 116 -9.23 -4.16 10.64
C THR A 116 -8.53 -5.08 9.62
N ALA A 117 -7.22 -4.90 9.44
CA ALA A 117 -6.48 -5.56 8.37
C ALA A 117 -6.46 -7.08 8.55
N ALA A 118 -6.75 -7.79 7.46
CA ALA A 118 -6.70 -9.25 7.41
C ALA A 118 -6.32 -9.74 6.01
N ALA A 119 -5.31 -10.60 5.93
CA ALA A 119 -5.01 -11.35 4.72
C ALA A 119 -6.05 -12.47 4.57
N VAL A 120 -7.12 -12.20 3.81
CA VAL A 120 -8.24 -13.13 3.57
C VAL A 120 -8.24 -13.71 2.17
N THR A 121 -7.50 -13.10 1.24
CA THR A 121 -7.31 -13.56 -0.14
C THR A 121 -5.86 -13.28 -0.57
N PRO A 122 -5.36 -13.95 -1.63
CA PRO A 122 -4.05 -13.61 -2.19
C PRO A 122 -3.94 -12.14 -2.59
N LEU A 123 -5.02 -11.57 -3.12
CA LEU A 123 -5.10 -10.17 -3.50
C LEU A 123 -4.98 -9.23 -2.30
N SER A 124 -5.70 -9.51 -1.21
CA SER A 124 -5.62 -8.69 0.00
C SER A 124 -4.26 -8.82 0.68
N ALA A 125 -3.65 -10.00 0.67
CA ALA A 125 -2.30 -10.22 1.19
C ALA A 125 -1.25 -9.43 0.38
N ALA A 126 -1.31 -9.49 -0.96
CA ALA A 126 -0.42 -8.72 -1.82
C ALA A 126 -0.61 -7.21 -1.63
N LEU A 127 -1.86 -6.73 -1.48
CA LEU A 127 -2.16 -5.33 -1.22
C LEU A 127 -1.58 -4.85 0.12
N ILE A 128 -1.77 -5.61 1.21
CA ILE A 128 -1.21 -5.30 2.53
C ILE A 128 0.32 -5.21 2.45
N LEU A 129 0.99 -6.17 1.82
CA LEU A 129 2.44 -6.12 1.63
C LEU A 129 2.86 -4.89 0.84
N ALA A 130 2.18 -4.59 -0.26
CA ALA A 130 2.51 -3.47 -1.13
C ALA A 130 2.34 -2.11 -0.44
N ASP A 131 1.24 -1.89 0.27
CA ASP A 131 0.98 -0.63 1.00
C ASP A 131 1.90 -0.49 2.22
N LYS A 132 1.91 -1.49 3.11
CA LYS A 132 2.61 -1.37 4.39
C LYS A 132 4.14 -1.40 4.28
N SER A 133 4.68 -1.79 3.12
CA SER A 133 6.12 -1.72 2.82
C SER A 133 6.57 -0.39 2.18
N ASP A 134 5.65 0.51 1.83
CA ASP A 134 5.97 1.79 1.19
C ASP A 134 6.50 2.82 2.21
N VAL A 135 7.77 2.67 2.57
CA VAL A 135 8.52 3.59 3.42
C VAL A 135 9.54 4.35 2.57
N ARG A 136 9.32 5.63 2.30
CA ARG A 136 10.21 6.40 1.41
C ARG A 136 10.18 7.89 1.70
N ARG A 137 11.32 8.54 1.48
CA ARG A 137 11.47 10.01 1.63
C ARG A 137 10.47 10.81 0.82
N SER A 138 10.13 10.37 -0.40
CA SER A 138 9.20 11.08 -1.27
C SER A 138 7.74 11.07 -0.77
N ARG A 139 7.42 10.30 0.28
CA ARG A 139 6.12 10.40 0.95
C ARG A 139 6.02 11.68 1.78
N VAL A 140 7.13 12.25 2.23
CA VAL A 140 7.10 13.47 3.03
C VAL A 140 6.79 14.65 2.12
N ARG A 141 5.67 15.31 2.38
CA ARG A 141 5.19 16.42 1.55
C ARG A 141 6.21 17.55 1.52
N ALA A 142 6.51 18.09 0.33
CA ALA A 142 7.50 19.16 0.17
C ALA A 142 7.15 20.43 0.98
N SER A 143 5.87 20.67 1.25
CA SER A 143 5.37 21.80 2.05
C SER A 143 5.61 21.63 3.56
N ARG A 144 5.94 20.43 4.05
CA ARG A 144 6.19 20.20 5.48
C ARG A 144 7.55 20.78 5.88
N VAL A 145 7.53 21.63 6.90
CA VAL A 145 8.74 22.17 7.53
C VAL A 145 9.33 21.14 8.48
N ARG A 146 10.65 20.87 8.40
CA ARG A 146 11.35 19.86 9.22
C ARG A 146 11.10 19.98 10.72
N SER A 147 10.98 21.20 11.25
CA SER A 147 10.69 21.44 12.67
C SER A 147 9.30 20.98 13.13
N ARG A 148 8.39 20.68 12.20
CA ARG A 148 7.04 20.18 12.46
C ARG A 148 6.90 18.68 12.20
N PHE A 149 7.97 17.98 11.81
CA PHE A 149 7.89 16.56 11.48
C PHE A 149 7.43 15.77 12.69
N ASP A 150 6.36 14.98 12.49
CA ASP A 150 6.03 13.93 13.42
C ASP A 150 6.96 12.71 13.22
N ILE A 151 6.72 11.67 14.01
CA ILE A 151 7.50 10.44 13.98
C ILE A 151 7.44 9.76 12.58
N HIS A 152 6.30 9.80 11.89
CA HIS A 152 6.13 9.19 10.56
C HIS A 152 6.89 9.98 9.49
N ASP A 153 6.83 11.31 9.56
CA ASP A 153 7.60 12.18 8.67
C ASP A 153 9.11 11.94 8.85
N ARG A 154 9.59 11.85 10.10
CA ARG A 154 11.03 11.63 10.36
C ARG A 154 11.51 10.30 9.80
N VAL A 155 10.78 9.21 10.06
CA VAL A 155 11.16 7.88 9.56
C VAL A 155 11.12 7.83 8.03
N ASN A 156 10.07 8.36 7.40
CA ASN A 156 10.02 8.42 5.93
C ASN A 156 11.14 9.31 5.38
N PHE A 157 11.38 10.48 5.98
CA PHE A 157 12.46 11.37 5.54
C PHE A 157 13.84 10.73 5.69
N ALA A 158 14.07 9.95 6.74
CA ALA A 158 15.32 9.23 6.95
C ALA A 158 15.49 8.03 5.99
N ALA A 159 14.43 7.49 5.40
CA ALA A 159 14.52 6.38 4.45
C ALA A 159 15.14 6.82 3.12
N GLU A 160 16.44 6.53 2.94
CA GLU A 160 17.21 6.78 1.72
C GLU A 160 16.81 5.83 0.59
N SER A 161 16.47 4.59 0.94
CA SER A 161 15.93 3.61 -0.01
C SER A 161 15.07 2.58 0.72
N SER A 162 14.02 2.09 0.03
CA SER A 162 13.21 0.96 0.48
C SER A 162 12.89 0.07 -0.71
N ARG A 163 12.98 -1.24 -0.53
CA ARG A 163 12.71 -2.24 -1.56
C ARG A 163 12.05 -3.46 -0.93
N LEU A 164 10.99 -3.95 -1.56
CA LEU A 164 10.38 -5.24 -1.25
C LEU A 164 10.84 -6.26 -2.29
N LEU A 165 11.42 -7.37 -1.85
CA LEU A 165 11.97 -8.43 -2.70
C LEU A 165 11.23 -9.73 -2.40
N VAL A 166 10.67 -10.38 -3.41
CA VAL A 166 10.02 -11.68 -3.27
C VAL A 166 10.91 -12.73 -3.89
N ASP A 167 11.37 -13.68 -3.07
CA ASP A 167 12.12 -14.86 -3.47
C ASP A 167 11.20 -16.09 -3.34
N ARG A 168 10.65 -16.53 -4.47
CA ARG A 168 9.74 -17.66 -4.53
C ARG A 168 10.43 -18.97 -4.14
N ASP A 169 11.66 -19.18 -4.58
CA ASP A 169 12.39 -20.43 -4.37
C ASP A 169 12.74 -20.63 -2.89
N ARG A 170 13.09 -19.54 -2.20
CA ARG A 170 13.33 -19.54 -0.75
C ARG A 170 12.07 -19.36 0.09
N SER A 171 10.93 -19.07 -0.54
CA SER A 171 9.67 -18.74 0.13
C SER A 171 9.85 -17.58 1.13
N ILE A 172 10.53 -16.52 0.71
CA ILE A 172 10.84 -15.35 1.53
C ILE A 172 10.38 -14.08 0.81
N VAL A 173 9.83 -13.13 1.57
CA VAL A 173 9.69 -11.73 1.17
C VAL A 173 10.51 -10.85 2.10
N THR A 174 11.42 -10.07 1.55
CA THR A 174 12.32 -9.20 2.30
C THR A 174 11.99 -7.74 2.06
N LEU A 175 11.66 -7.00 3.12
CA LEU A 175 11.63 -5.54 3.11
C LEU A 175 13.01 -5.02 3.52
N SER A 176 13.76 -4.46 2.58
CA SER A 176 15.08 -3.88 2.80
C SER A 176 15.00 -2.36 2.79
N ILE A 177 15.37 -1.73 3.91
CA ILE A 177 15.33 -0.28 4.09
C ILE A 177 16.73 0.22 4.47
N ARG A 178 17.15 1.33 3.86
CA ARG A 178 18.32 2.10 4.28
C ARG A 178 17.85 3.39 4.93
N ILE A 179 18.23 3.60 6.18
CA ILE A 179 17.83 4.73 7.02
C ILE A 179 19.06 5.54 7.38
N ASP A 180 18.98 6.85 7.17
CA ASP A 180 19.93 7.82 7.68
C ASP A 180 19.76 7.97 9.21
N THR A 181 20.69 7.37 9.95
CA THR A 181 20.66 7.35 11.42
C THR A 181 21.04 8.68 12.07
N GLU A 182 21.54 9.65 11.32
CA GLU A 182 21.72 11.02 11.82
C GLU A 182 20.38 11.76 11.92
N ILE A 183 19.39 11.35 11.12
CA ILE A 183 18.04 11.93 11.12
C ILE A 183 17.12 11.19 12.11
N CYS A 184 17.18 9.87 12.13
CA CYS A 184 16.24 9.02 12.84
C CYS A 184 16.91 7.74 13.36
N ALA A 185 16.74 7.44 14.64
CA ALA A 185 17.20 6.16 15.17
C ALA A 185 16.40 4.99 14.56
N VAL A 186 17.02 3.81 14.48
CA VAL A 186 16.33 2.60 14.03
C VAL A 186 15.16 2.23 14.95
N MET A 187 15.24 2.57 16.25
CA MET A 187 14.15 2.31 17.20
C MET A 187 12.89 3.13 16.91
N ASP A 188 13.02 4.38 16.43
CA ASP A 188 11.88 5.20 16.01
C ASP A 188 11.12 4.55 14.85
N TYR A 189 11.81 3.81 13.95
CA TYR A 189 11.14 3.02 12.92
C TYR A 189 10.24 1.96 13.56
N PHE A 190 10.76 1.20 14.53
CA PHE A 190 9.99 0.15 15.19
C PHE A 190 8.80 0.69 15.96
N GLU A 191 8.93 1.83 16.65
CA GLU A 191 7.84 2.42 17.44
C GLU A 191 6.57 2.66 16.60
N ILE A 192 6.74 2.99 15.33
CA ILE A 192 5.64 3.38 14.44
C ILE A 192 5.22 2.24 13.52
N PHE A 193 6.20 1.48 13.02
CA PHE A 193 5.96 0.50 11.97
C PHE A 193 5.78 -0.92 12.49
N LEU A 194 5.90 -1.20 13.80
CA LEU A 194 5.75 -2.56 14.33
C LEU A 194 4.39 -3.18 13.99
N GLN A 195 3.30 -2.42 14.06
CA GLN A 195 1.98 -2.90 13.65
C GLN A 195 1.96 -3.23 12.15
N ARG A 196 2.50 -2.34 11.31
CA ARG A 196 2.63 -2.53 9.86
C ARG A 196 3.46 -3.78 9.53
N MET A 197 4.58 -4.00 10.22
CA MET A 197 5.43 -5.18 10.03
C MET A 197 4.73 -6.47 10.47
N THR A 198 3.91 -6.41 11.52
CA THR A 198 3.07 -7.54 11.93
C THR A 198 2.06 -7.90 10.83
N LEU A 199 1.46 -6.90 10.19
CA LEU A 199 0.56 -7.12 9.05
C LEU A 199 1.30 -7.68 7.84
N CYS A 200 2.48 -7.15 7.51
CA CYS A 200 3.33 -7.70 6.45
C CYS A 200 3.67 -9.16 6.70
N ARG A 201 4.03 -9.53 7.94
CA ARG A 201 4.30 -10.92 8.33
C ARG A 201 3.09 -11.82 8.16
N SER A 202 1.91 -11.39 8.61
CA SER A 202 0.66 -12.15 8.44
C SER A 202 0.28 -12.30 6.96
N ALA A 203 0.43 -11.25 6.16
CA ALA A 203 0.17 -11.28 4.73
C ALA A 203 1.16 -12.17 3.95
N ALA A 204 2.45 -12.10 4.28
CA ALA A 204 3.45 -13.02 3.75
C ALA A 204 3.10 -14.47 4.07
N ALA A 205 2.77 -14.77 5.33
CA ALA A 205 2.40 -16.11 5.75
C ALA A 205 1.17 -16.64 4.99
N PHE A 206 0.17 -15.80 4.73
CA PHE A 206 -0.99 -16.18 3.91
C PHE A 206 -0.59 -16.59 2.48
N LEU A 207 0.42 -15.91 1.91
CA LEU A 207 0.97 -16.24 0.59
C LEU A 207 1.98 -17.41 0.61
N GLY A 208 2.18 -18.05 1.77
CA GLY A 208 3.16 -19.13 1.95
C GLY A 208 4.61 -18.65 2.02
N LEU A 209 4.84 -17.39 2.39
CA LEU A 209 6.16 -16.77 2.49
C LEU A 209 6.52 -16.43 3.94
N ASN A 210 7.80 -16.39 4.23
CA ASN A 210 8.34 -15.80 5.46
C ASN A 210 8.69 -14.32 5.21
N PHE A 211 8.26 -13.43 6.10
CA PHE A 211 8.61 -12.01 6.03
C PHE A 211 9.91 -11.74 6.77
N GLU A 212 10.83 -11.02 6.13
CA GLU A 212 12.08 -10.53 6.72
C GLU A 212 12.16 -9.01 6.60
N LEU A 213 12.55 -8.33 7.68
CA LEU A 213 12.89 -6.91 7.67
C LEU A 213 14.41 -6.76 7.79
N VAL A 214 15.01 -6.01 6.86
CA VAL A 214 16.42 -5.65 6.90
C VAL A 214 16.54 -4.13 6.92
N ILE A 215 17.19 -3.59 7.95
CA ILE A 215 17.46 -2.14 8.07
C ILE A 215 18.97 -1.96 8.19
N ASN A 216 19.56 -1.14 7.30
CA ASN A 216 21.00 -0.87 7.30
C ASN A 216 21.85 -2.16 7.39
N GLU A 217 21.55 -3.12 6.51
CA GLU A 217 22.22 -4.44 6.43
C GLU A 217 22.02 -5.35 7.66
N THR A 218 21.31 -4.87 8.68
CA THR A 218 20.99 -5.65 9.88
C THR A 218 19.64 -6.30 9.69
N ARG A 219 19.62 -7.63 9.77
CA ARG A 219 18.38 -8.41 9.79
C ARG A 219 17.70 -8.26 11.14
N MET A 220 16.45 -7.85 11.11
CA MET A 220 15.59 -7.69 12.27
C MET A 220 14.78 -8.97 12.42
N LEU A 221 15.08 -9.73 13.49
CA LEU A 221 14.43 -11.00 13.82
C LEU A 221 13.15 -10.79 14.65
#